data_AF-A0A7C6DNR9-F1
#
_entry.id   AF-A0A7C6DNR9-F1
#
_cell.length_a   1.000
_cell.length_b   1.000
_cell.length_c   1.000
_cell.angle_alpha   90.00
_cell.angle_beta   90.00
_cell.angle_gamma   90.00
#
_symmetry.space_group_name_H-M   'P 1'
#
loop_
_entity.id
_entity.type
_entity.pdbx_description
1 polymer ?
#
loop_
_entity_poly.entity_id
_entity_poly.type
_entity_poly.pdbx_seq_one_letter_code
_entity_poly.pdbx_strand_id
1 'polypeptide(L)' 'DVPVIGLPVSTGYGLGGNGTAALLSMLQTCSPGLAVVNIDNGVGAGAMAGLIANRVAKARQASK' A
#
# COMPACT_ATOMS: atom_id res chain seq x y z
N ASP A 1 6.02 14.41 2.83
CA ASP A 1 6.08 13.06 3.44
C ASP A 1 6.33 12.00 2.36
N VAL A 2 6.64 10.77 2.74
CA VAL A 2 6.89 9.64 1.83
C VAL A 2 5.61 8.78 1.71
N PRO A 3 5.10 8.49 0.49
CA PRO A 3 3.94 7.63 0.32
C PRO A 3 4.26 6.18 0.75
N VAL A 4 3.33 5.55 1.46
CA VAL A 4 3.47 4.17 1.96
C VAL A 4 2.41 3.29 1.29
N ILE A 5 2.79 2.08 0.90
CA ILE A 5 1.87 1.08 0.35
C ILE A 5 1.78 -0.08 1.33
N GLY A 6 0.60 -0.28 1.92
CA GLY A 6 0.31 -1.39 2.82
C GLY A 6 -0.14 -2.62 2.03
N LEU A 7 0.66 -3.69 2.10
CA LEU A 7 0.34 -5.00 1.55
C LEU A 7 0.06 -5.97 2.71
N PRO A 8 -1.21 -6.21 3.06
CA PRO A 8 -1.54 -7.23 4.05
C PRO A 8 -1.24 -8.61 3.46
N VAL A 9 -0.69 -9.50 4.27
CA VAL A 9 -0.38 -10.88 3.88
C VAL A 9 -1.31 -11.86 4.58
N SER A 10 -1.67 -12.96 3.92
CA SER A 10 -2.58 -13.96 4.48
C SER A 10 -1.98 -14.79 5.61
N THR A 11 -0.66 -14.70 5.83
CA THR A 11 0.02 -15.40 6.92
C THR A 11 -0.45 -14.95 8.29
N GLY A 12 -0.85 -15.90 9.12
CA GLY A 12 -1.32 -15.67 10.50
C GLY A 12 -2.50 -16.58 10.84
N TYR A 13 -2.66 -16.89 12.13
CA TYR A 13 -3.69 -17.80 12.63
C TYR A 13 -4.51 -17.15 13.76
N GLY A 14 -5.65 -17.77 14.10
CA GLY A 14 -6.54 -17.29 15.15
C GLY A 14 -7.55 -16.25 14.66
N LEU A 15 -8.04 -15.42 15.60
CA LEU A 15 -9.03 -14.38 15.30
C LEU A 15 -8.44 -13.36 14.32
N GLY A 16 -9.09 -13.20 13.16
CA GLY A 16 -8.59 -12.32 12.11
C GLY A 16 -7.41 -12.91 11.33
N GLY A 17 -7.24 -14.23 11.32
CA GLY A 17 -6.33 -14.94 10.40
C GLY A 17 -6.64 -14.68 8.93
N ASN A 18 -5.88 -15.34 8.03
CA ASN A 18 -5.94 -15.13 6.58
C ASN A 18 -5.74 -13.66 6.18
N GLY A 19 -4.96 -12.90 6.95
CA GLY A 19 -4.65 -11.49 6.69
C GLY A 19 -5.75 -10.49 7.07
N THR A 20 -6.87 -10.95 7.66
CA THR A 20 -7.99 -10.07 8.02
C THR A 20 -7.60 -9.04 9.08
N ALA A 21 -6.87 -9.45 10.12
CA ALA A 21 -6.38 -8.56 11.17
C ALA A 21 -5.38 -7.54 10.60
N ALA A 22 -4.49 -7.97 9.70
CA ALA A 22 -3.54 -7.08 9.03
C ALA A 22 -4.26 -6.04 8.15
N LEU A 23 -5.21 -6.48 7.32
CA LEU A 23 -6.00 -5.62 6.46
C LEU A 23 -6.79 -4.59 7.27
N LEU A 24 -7.52 -5.03 8.29
CA LEU A 24 -8.31 -4.13 9.13
C LEU A 24 -7.42 -3.15 9.90
N SER A 25 -6.28 -3.59 10.44
CA SER A 25 -5.33 -2.70 11.11
C SER A 25 -4.78 -1.63 10.16
N MET A 26 -4.45 -2.02 8.91
CA MET A 26 -3.98 -1.09 7.88
C MET A 26 -5.07 -0.12 7.41
N LEU A 27 -6.35 -0.52 7.39
CA LEU A 27 -7.45 0.37 6.99
C LEU A 27 -7.94 1.27 8.13
N GLN A 28 -7.79 0.84 9.37
CA GLN A 28 -8.18 1.62 10.55
C GLN A 28 -7.18 2.72 10.91
N THR A 29 -5.97 2.71 10.33
CA THR A 29 -5.01 3.79 10.54
C THR A 29 -5.49 5.09 9.90
N CYS A 30 -5.27 6.20 10.60
CA CYS A 30 -5.53 7.55 10.09
C CYS A 30 -4.27 8.20 9.50
N SER A 31 -3.20 7.42 9.24
CA SER A 31 -1.95 7.95 8.71
C SER A 31 -2.13 8.43 7.26
N PRO A 32 -1.92 9.73 6.98
CA PRO A 32 -2.06 10.25 5.62
C PRO A 32 -0.96 9.68 4.72
N GLY A 33 -1.33 9.37 3.46
CA GLY A 33 -0.37 8.86 2.48
C GLY A 33 -0.16 7.35 2.50
N LEU A 34 -0.92 6.59 3.31
CA LEU A 34 -1.02 5.14 3.18
C LEU A 34 -2.03 4.74 2.11
N ALA A 35 -1.62 3.91 1.16
CA ALA A 35 -2.50 3.20 0.24
C ALA A 35 -2.48 1.70 0.56
N VAL A 36 -3.64 1.11 0.87
CA VAL A 36 -3.76 -0.32 1.19
C VAL A 36 -4.22 -1.09 -0.04
N VAL A 37 -3.58 -2.23 -0.34
CA VAL A 37 -3.99 -3.15 -1.41
C VAL A 37 -4.66 -4.40 -0.84
N ASN A 38 -5.24 -5.23 -1.72
CA ASN A 38 -5.82 -6.51 -1.34
C ASN A 38 -4.77 -7.44 -0.69
N ILE A 39 -5.24 -8.36 0.14
CA ILE A 39 -4.41 -9.38 0.79
C ILE A 39 -3.63 -10.17 -0.27
N ASP A 40 -2.33 -10.33 -0.03
CA ASP A 40 -1.34 -10.97 -0.91
C ASP A 40 -1.20 -10.37 -2.32
N ASN A 41 -1.83 -9.21 -2.60
CA ASN A 41 -1.73 -8.57 -3.90
C ASN A 41 -0.42 -7.78 -4.08
N GLY A 42 0.70 -8.49 -4.06
CA GLY A 42 2.03 -7.91 -4.26
C GLY A 42 2.23 -7.28 -5.63
N VAL A 43 1.59 -7.83 -6.68
CA VAL A 43 1.60 -7.25 -8.03
C VAL A 43 0.92 -5.88 -8.02
N GLY A 44 -0.25 -5.77 -7.39
CA GLY A 44 -0.98 -4.51 -7.22
C GLY A 44 -0.17 -3.48 -6.44
N ALA A 45 0.52 -3.90 -5.37
CA ALA A 45 1.42 -3.01 -4.61
C ALA A 45 2.57 -2.47 -5.49
N GLY A 46 3.23 -3.34 -6.25
CA GLY A 46 4.31 -2.94 -7.17
C GLY A 46 3.82 -2.02 -8.28
N ALA A 47 2.66 -2.31 -8.87
CA ALA A 47 2.04 -1.46 -9.88
C ALA A 47 1.71 -0.07 -9.31
N MET A 48 1.11 0.00 -8.12
CA MET A 48 0.84 1.27 -7.43
C MET A 48 2.12 2.06 -7.18
N ALA A 49 3.20 1.40 -6.73
CA ALA A 49 4.50 2.04 -6.52
C ALA A 49 5.05 2.64 -7.82
N GLY A 50 5.02 1.88 -8.93
CA GLY A 50 5.45 2.34 -10.23
C GLY A 50 4.64 3.54 -10.74
N LEU A 51 3.32 3.52 -10.53
CA LEU A 51 2.44 4.64 -10.90
C LEU A 51 2.75 5.91 -10.10
N ILE A 52 3.05 5.80 -8.81
CA ILE A 52 3.46 6.92 -7.97
C ILE A 52 4.82 7.45 -8.45
N ALA A 53 5.81 6.57 -8.62
CA ALA A 53 7.16 6.93 -9.05
C ALA A 53 7.15 7.66 -10.41
N ASN A 54 6.40 7.15 -11.38
CA ASN A 54 6.27 7.75 -12.70
C ASN A 54 5.61 9.14 -12.65
N ARG A 55 4.58 9.32 -11.81
CA ARG A 55 3.95 10.63 -11.60
C ARG A 55 4.94 11.64 -11.00
N VAL A 56 5.71 11.23 -10.00
CA VAL A 56 6.73 12.10 -9.38
C VAL A 56 7.84 12.44 -10.38
N ALA A 57 8.30 11.47 -11.18
CA ALA A 57 9.30 11.71 -12.22
C ALA A 57 8.82 12.73 -13.26
N LYS A 58 7.57 12.59 -13.74
CA LYS A 58 6.95 13.55 -14.67
C LYS A 58 6.83 14.94 -14.06
N ALA A 59 6.40 15.06 -12.80
CA ALA A 59 6.31 16.34 -12.11
C ALA A 59 7.68 17.04 -12.01
N ARG A 60 8.74 16.29 -11.67
CA ARG A 60 10.11 16.83 -11.62
C ARG A 60 10.61 17.34 -12.97
N GLN A 61 10.24 16.67 -14.06
CA GLN A 61 10.60 17.11 -15.42
C GLN A 61 9.86 18.39 -15.82
N ALA A 62 8.60 18.54 -15.44
CA ALA A 62 7.81 19.74 -15.75
C ALA A 62 8.22 20.97 -14.94
N SER A 63 8.83 20.79 -13.77
CA SER A 63 9.37 21.86 -12.94
C SER A 63 10.78 22.32 -13.34
N LYS A 64 11.34 21.75 -14.41
CA LYS A 64 12.68 22.02 -14.90
C LYS A 64 12.61 22.81 -16.21
#